data_AF-A0A800LUT0-F1
#
_entry.id   AF-A0A800LUT0-F1
#
_cell.length_a   1.000
_cell.length_b   1.000
_cell.length_c   1.000
_cell.angle_alpha   90.00
_cell.angle_beta   90.00
_cell.angle_gamma   90.00
#
_symmetry.space_group_name_H-M   'P 1'
#
loop_
_entity.id
_entity.type
_entity.pdbx_description
1 polymer ?
#
loop_
_entity_poly.entity_id
_entity_poly.type
_entity_poly.pdbx_seq_one_letter_code
_entity_poly.pdbx_strand_id
1 'polypeptide(L)' 'YGEIPRVPPSITDADLRDLDRGFMHENAEGPVVERWFHVFGCRRWVTVKRETSNDEIQTRKP' A
#
# COMPACT_ATOMS: atom_id res chain seq x y z
N TYR A 1 2.42 -10.38 4.34
CA TYR A 1 1.01 -10.01 4.12
C TYR A 1 0.98 -8.64 3.46
N GLY A 2 0.04 -8.36 2.54
CA GLY A 2 -0.04 -7.07 1.83
C GLY A 2 -0.25 -5.88 2.76
N GLU A 3 -0.34 -4.66 2.22
CA GLU A 3 -0.97 -3.59 2.99
C GLU A 3 -2.34 -4.09 3.42
N ILE A 4 -2.63 -4.02 4.71
CA ILE A 4 -3.96 -4.30 5.23
C ILE A 4 -4.59 -2.91 5.36
N PRO A 5 -5.48 -2.51 4.43
CA PRO A 5 -6.11 -1.19 4.49
C PRO A 5 -6.79 -1.02 5.84
N ARG A 6 -6.52 0.10 6.49
CA ARG A 6 -7.12 0.42 7.79
C ARG A 6 -8.41 1.18 7.54
N VAL A 7 -9.52 0.52 7.84
CA VAL A 7 -10.84 1.16 7.80
C VAL A 7 -10.92 2.24 8.88
N PRO A 8 -11.25 3.50 8.55
CA PRO A 8 -11.40 4.55 9.54
C PRO A 8 -12.44 4.20 10.61
N PRO A 9 -12.20 4.53 11.90
CA PRO A 9 -13.14 4.21 12.99
C PRO A 9 -14.45 5.00 12.90
N SER A 10 -14.51 6.05 12.07
CA SER A 10 -15.72 6.82 11.78
C SER A 10 -16.74 6.06 10.91
N ILE A 11 -16.31 5.03 10.17
CA ILE A 11 -17.20 4.16 9.40
C ILE A 11 -17.67 3.04 10.32
N THR A 12 -18.90 3.16 10.82
CA THR A 12 -19.46 2.23 11.81
C THR A 12 -20.36 1.15 11.20
N ASP A 13 -20.99 1.44 10.06
CA ASP A 13 -21.84 0.51 9.33
C ASP A 13 -21.04 -0.65 8.73
N ALA A 14 -21.49 -1.89 8.92
CA ALA A 14 -20.73 -3.08 8.56
C ALA A 14 -20.47 -3.20 7.05
N ASP A 15 -21.48 -2.93 6.22
CA ASP A 15 -21.37 -3.04 4.76
C ASP A 15 -20.45 -1.96 4.21
N LEU A 16 -20.53 -0.74 4.75
CA LEU A 16 -19.61 0.34 4.38
C LEU A 16 -18.17 0.05 4.80
N ARG A 17 -17.95 -0.67 5.89
CA ARG A 17 -16.59 -1.07 6.31
C ARG A 17 -15.99 -2.11 5.36
N ASP A 18 -16.79 -3.06 4.88
CA ASP A 18 -16.34 -4.04 3.90
C ASP A 18 -16.03 -3.37 2.56
N LEU A 19 -16.86 -2.40 2.15
CA LEU A 19 -16.62 -1.59 0.96
C LEU A 19 -15.33 -0.77 1.09
N ASP A 20 -15.11 -0.08 2.20
CA ASP A 20 -13.88 0.67 2.44
C ASP A 20 -12.65 -0.24 2.38
N ARG A 21 -12.68 -1.36 3.11
CA ARG A 21 -11.57 -2.32 3.15
C ARG A 21 -11.23 -2.93 1.79
N GLY A 22 -12.23 -3.17 0.95
CA GLY A 22 -12.07 -3.83 -0.34
C GLY A 22 -11.69 -2.90 -1.49
N PHE A 23 -12.07 -1.62 -1.41
CA PHE A 23 -12.00 -0.71 -2.56
C PHE A 23 -11.26 0.60 -2.29
N MET A 24 -11.08 1.00 -1.03
CA MET A 24 -10.36 2.24 -0.69
C MET A 24 -8.89 1.93 -0.37
N HIS A 25 -8.01 2.55 -1.16
CA HIS A 25 -6.56 2.43 -1.04
C HIS A 25 -5.92 3.82 -1.02
N GLU A 26 -4.77 3.94 -0.35
CA GLU A 26 -3.99 5.18 -0.37
C GLU A 26 -3.43 5.46 -1.78
N ASN A 27 -3.47 6.72 -2.21
CA ASN A 27 -2.94 7.17 -3.50
C ASN A 27 -2.32 8.57 -3.34
N ALA A 28 -1.40 8.72 -2.39
CA ALA A 28 -0.74 10.00 -2.16
C ALA A 28 0.23 10.33 -3.31
N GLU A 29 0.24 11.60 -3.72
CA GLU A 29 1.39 12.21 -4.38
C GLU A 29 2.44 12.50 -3.31
N GLY A 30 3.54 11.76 -3.32
CA GLY A 30 4.50 11.76 -2.22
C GLY A 30 5.05 10.37 -1.91
N PRO A 31 5.66 10.19 -0.72
CA PRO A 31 6.17 8.89 -0.31
C PRO A 31 5.05 7.89 0.01
N VAL A 32 4.99 6.77 -0.73
CA VAL A 32 4.00 5.68 -0.55
C VAL A 32 4.71 4.35 -0.27
N VAL A 33 4.12 3.50 0.57
CA VAL A 33 4.59 2.13 0.83
C VAL A 33 3.84 1.15 -0.08
N GLU A 34 4.55 0.54 -1.01
CA GLU A 34 3.99 -0.30 -2.06
C GLU A 34 4.42 -1.77 -1.93
N ARG A 35 3.69 -2.64 -2.62
CA ARG A 35 3.93 -4.09 -2.67
C ARG A 35 4.19 -4.54 -4.10
N TRP A 36 5.40 -4.99 -4.37
CA TRP A 36 5.81 -5.39 -5.71
C TRP A 36 6.09 -6.89 -5.74
N PHE A 37 5.69 -7.56 -6.82
CA PHE A 37 5.93 -8.98 -7.01
C PHE A 37 7.05 -9.20 -8.03
N HIS A 38 8.13 -9.85 -7.61
CA HIS A 38 9.29 -10.12 -8.48
C HIS A 38 9.02 -11.31 -9.42
N VAL A 39 8.11 -11.09 -10.38
CA VAL A 39 7.54 -12.12 -11.25
C VAL A 39 8.58 -12.82 -12.12
N PHE A 40 9.55 -12.07 -12.67
CA PHE A 40 10.60 -12.60 -13.54
C PHE A 40 11.87 -13.04 -12.80
N GLY A 41 11.77 -13.24 -11.48
CA GLY A 41 12.91 -13.65 -10.67
C GLY A 41 12.51 -14.58 -9.55
N CYS A 42 12.74 -14.15 -8.30
CA CYS A 42 12.61 -15.03 -7.13
C CYS A 42 11.15 -15.34 -6.73
N ARG A 43 10.14 -14.81 -7.47
CA ARG A 43 8.69 -14.98 -7.23
C ARG A 43 8.28 -14.69 -5.79
N ARG A 44 8.90 -13.66 -5.21
CA ARG A 44 8.60 -13.17 -3.87
C ARG A 44 8.07 -11.76 -3.96
N TRP A 45 7.24 -11.43 -2.98
CA TRP A 45 6.80 -10.06 -2.80
C TRP A 45 7.82 -9.27 -1.98
N VAL A 46 8.05 -8.03 -2.38
CA VAL A 46 8.85 -7.05 -1.64
C VAL A 46 7.96 -5.88 -1.21
N THR A 47 8.37 -5.19 -0.15
CA THR A 47 7.75 -3.94 0.30
C THR A 47 8.74 -2.82 0.05
N VAL A 48 8.29 -1.78 -0.64
CA VAL A 48 9.14 -0.68 -1.11
C VAL A 48 8.51 0.64 -0.68
N LYS A 49 9.32 1.63 -0.32
CA LYS A 49 8.85 3.00 -0.16
C LYS A 49 9.31 3.80 -1.37
N ARG A 50 8.38 4.33 -2.16
CA ARG A 50 8.65 5.09 -3.38
C ARG A 50 8.10 6.51 -3.24
N GLU A 51 8.88 7.49 -3.67
CA GLU A 51 8.39 8.84 -3.91
C GLU A 51 7.61 8.86 -5.23
N THR A 52 6.28 8.95 -5.16
CA THR A 52 5.43 8.76 -6.33
C THR A 52 5.47 9.93 -7.31
N SER A 53 5.99 11.08 -6.89
CA SER A 53 6.17 12.28 -7.73
C SER A 53 7.38 12.18 -8.68
N ASN A 54 8.38 11.35 -8.38
CA ASN A 54 9.63 11.28 -9.16
C ASN A 54 10.23 9.85 -9.31
N ASP A 55 9.51 8.83 -8.85
CA ASP A 55 9.89 7.40 -8.88
C ASP A 55 11.11 7.01 -8.04
N GLU A 56 11.63 7.89 -7.18
CA GLU A 56 12.77 7.57 -6.33
C GLU A 56 12.41 6.51 -5.29
N ILE A 57 13.20 5.43 -5.25
CA ILE A 57 13.09 4.38 -4.24
C ILE A 57 13.83 4.81 -2.98
N GLN A 58 13.08 5.07 -1.90
CA GLN A 58 13.64 5.46 -0.61
C GLN A 58 14.16 4.21 0.11
N THR A 59 15.45 3.92 0.00
CA THR A 59 16.10 2.93 0.85
C THR A 59 16.12 3.43 2.29
N ARG A 60 15.73 2.60 3.27
CA ARG A 60 16.10 2.87 4.66
C ARG A 60 17.64 2.91 4.72
N LYS A 61 18.21 4.04 5.15
CA LYS A 61 19.58 4.01 5.68
C LYS A 61 19.59 3.03 6.88
N PRO A 62 20.66 2.24 7.04
CA PRO A 62 20.80 1.34 8.18
C PRO A 62 20.63 2.07 9.52
#